data_AF-A0A1M2VHD3-F1
#
_entry.id   AF-A0A1M2VHD3-F1
#
_cell.length_a   1.000
_cell.length_b   1.000
_cell.length_c   1.000
_cell.angle_alpha   90.00
_cell.angle_beta   90.00
_cell.angle_gamma   90.00
#
_symmetry.space_group_name_H-M   'P 1'
#
loop_
_entity.id
_entity.type
_entity.pdbx_description
1 polymer ?
#
loop_
_entity_poly.entity_id
_entity_poly.type
_entity_poly.pdbx_seq_one_letter_code
_entity_poly.pdbx_strand_id
1 'polypeptide(L)'
;MAAYIGARYSLRRTVDSGARGTRVPIMSFRTQQLPILHALAQGFVLEAFFRRAAGWLTDTPVENINLRNAICAIVKATMIGHWRRTGITIVDRCGAQGMFDFNMLFPME
;
A
#
# COMPACT_ATOMS: atom_id res chain seq x y z
N MET A 1 4.69 -3.47 -2.11
CA MET A 1 5.98 -3.17 -1.44
C MET A 1 5.78 -2.55 -0.05
N ALA A 2 5.11 -1.41 0.08
CA ALA A 2 4.81 -0.75 1.36
C ALA A 2 4.24 -1.71 2.43
N ALA A 3 3.12 -2.38 2.13
CA ALA A 3 2.47 -3.31 3.05
C ALA A 3 3.42 -4.42 3.57
N TYR A 4 4.31 -4.93 2.72
CA TYR A 4 5.30 -5.93 3.11
C TYR A 4 6.32 -5.39 4.10
N ILE A 5 6.88 -4.20 3.83
CA ILE A 5 7.84 -3.55 4.73
C ILE A 5 7.17 -3.26 6.07
N GLY A 6 5.97 -2.66 6.06
CA GLY A 6 5.18 -2.37 7.26
C GLY A 6 4.87 -3.63 8.08
N ALA A 7 4.48 -4.73 7.43
CA ALA A 7 4.24 -6.01 8.08
C ALA A 7 5.52 -6.60 8.70
N ARG A 8 6.62 -6.66 7.94
CA ARG A 8 7.91 -7.19 8.41
C ARG A 8 8.50 -6.35 9.54
N TYR A 9 8.31 -5.03 9.51
CA TYR A 9 8.65 -4.16 10.62
C TYR A 9 7.79 -4.48 11.85
N SER A 10 6.47 -4.56 11.68
CA SER A 10 5.52 -4.78 12.78
C SER A 10 5.66 -6.13 13.47
N LEU A 11 6.09 -7.15 12.74
CA LEU A 11 6.40 -8.48 13.29
C LEU A 11 7.68 -8.49 14.13
N ARG A 12 8.67 -7.63 13.81
CA ARG A 12 9.96 -7.56 14.50
C ARG A 12 9.96 -6.56 15.66
N ARG A 13 9.26 -5.44 15.50
CA ARG A 13 9.19 -4.38 16.51
C ARG A 13 8.30 -4.84 17.66
N THR A 14 8.86 -4.92 18.86
CA THR A 14 8.14 -5.27 20.07
C THR A 14 8.01 -4.11 21.04
N VAL A 15 6.92 -4.08 21.80
CA VAL A 15 6.64 -3.11 22.87
C VAL A 15 6.21 -3.84 24.13
N ASP A 16 6.26 -3.17 25.27
CA ASP A 16 5.74 -3.72 26.53
C ASP A 16 4.23 -3.92 26.43
N SER A 17 3.75 -5.09 26.87
CA SER A 17 2.32 -5.43 26.88
C SER A 17 1.58 -4.93 28.12
N GLY A 18 2.27 -4.29 29.08
CA GLY A 18 1.72 -3.89 30.38
C GLY A 18 1.60 -5.05 31.38
N ALA A 19 1.70 -6.30 30.92
CA ALA A 19 1.86 -7.47 31.77
C ALA A 19 3.36 -7.66 32.06
N ARG A 20 3.75 -7.50 33.33
CA ARG A 20 5.13 -7.49 33.86
C ARG A 20 6.16 -8.18 32.96
N GLY A 21 6.92 -7.37 32.22
CA GLY A 21 8.10 -7.79 31.47
C GLY A 21 7.85 -8.54 30.17
N THR A 22 6.59 -8.74 29.75
CA THR A 22 6.30 -9.43 28.49
C THR A 22 6.27 -8.44 27.34
N ARG A 23 7.19 -8.61 26.38
CA ARG A 23 7.19 -7.84 25.13
C ARG A 23 6.39 -8.55 24.07
N VAL A 24 5.54 -7.82 23.37
CA VAL A 24 4.73 -8.33 22.25
C VAL A 24 5.06 -7.60 20.96
N PRO A 25 5.05 -8.27 19.79
CA PRO A 25 5.15 -7.61 18.50
C PRO A 25 4.02 -6.61 18.32
N ILE A 26 4.29 -5.43 17.75
CA ILE A 26 3.24 -4.44 17.50
C ILE A 26 2.19 -4.94 16.50
N MET A 27 2.51 -5.95 15.68
CA MET A 27 1.56 -6.66 14.81
C MET A 27 0.41 -7.33 15.58
N SER A 28 0.52 -7.54 16.89
CA SER A 28 -0.58 -8.09 17.71
C SER A 28 -1.76 -7.11 17.85
N PHE A 29 -1.54 -5.81 17.68
CA PHE A 29 -2.57 -4.80 17.87
C PHE A 29 -3.43 -4.60 16.63
N ARG A 30 -4.76 -4.55 16.80
CA ARG A 30 -5.71 -4.32 15.68
C ARG A 30 -5.46 -3.00 14.96
N THR A 31 -5.06 -1.96 15.70
CA THR A 31 -4.68 -0.64 15.15
C THR A 31 -3.44 -0.70 14.25
N GLN A 32 -2.59 -1.72 14.41
CA GLN A 32 -1.45 -2.01 13.54
C GLN A 32 -1.85 -2.92 12.38
N GLN A 33 -2.67 -3.95 12.64
CA GLN A 33 -3.09 -4.93 11.64
C GLN A 33 -3.93 -4.32 10.53
N LEU A 34 -4.97 -3.56 10.89
CA LEU A 34 -5.95 -3.03 9.95
C LEU A 34 -5.31 -2.23 8.79
N PRO A 35 -4.48 -1.21 9.03
CA PRO A 35 -3.88 -0.46 7.93
C PRO A 35 -2.98 -1.32 7.04
N ILE A 36 -2.24 -2.28 7.62
CA ILE A 36 -1.34 -3.18 6.87
C ILE A 36 -2.14 -4.16 6.00
N LEU A 37 -3.20 -4.75 6.55
CA LEU A 37 -4.05 -5.70 5.81
C LEU A 37 -4.88 -5.01 4.72
N HIS A 38 -5.37 -3.79 4.97
CA HIS A 38 -6.03 -2.98 3.93
C HIS A 38 -5.06 -2.62 2.81
N ALA A 39 -3.83 -2.21 3.14
CA ALA A 39 -2.80 -1.93 2.15
C ALA A 39 -2.47 -3.17 1.29
N LEU A 40 -2.40 -4.35 1.91
CA LEU A 40 -2.17 -5.61 1.21
C LEU A 40 -3.34 -5.93 0.26
N ALA A 41 -4.58 -5.86 0.76
CA ALA A 41 -5.78 -6.09 -0.04
C ALA A 41 -5.88 -5.11 -1.23
N GLN A 42 -5.61 -3.82 -1.00
CA GLN A 42 -5.58 -2.82 -2.07
C GLN A 42 -4.56 -3.16 -3.15
N GLY A 43 -3.38 -3.70 -2.79
CA GLY A 43 -2.40 -4.17 -3.77
C GLY A 43 -2.98 -5.20 -4.74
N PHE A 44 -3.67 -6.22 -4.22
CA PHE A 44 -4.32 -7.24 -5.03
C PHE A 44 -5.46 -6.68 -5.89
N VAL A 45 -6.28 -5.78 -5.32
CA VAL A 45 -7.40 -5.15 -6.04
C VAL A 45 -6.88 -4.29 -7.20
N LEU A 46 -5.84 -3.47 -6.96
CA LEU A 46 -5.25 -2.62 -7.99
C LEU A 46 -4.58 -3.43 -9.10
N GLU A 47 -3.95 -4.56 -8.76
CA GLU A 47 -3.39 -5.48 -9.77
C GLU A 47 -4.49 -6.08 -10.65
N ALA A 48 -5.58 -6.58 -10.04
CA ALA A 48 -6.71 -7.13 -10.77
C ALA A 48 -7.38 -6.05 -11.65
N PHE A 49 -7.56 -4.84 -11.11
CA PHE A 49 -8.08 -3.70 -11.85
C PHE A 49 -7.20 -3.34 -13.05
N PHE A 50 -5.88 -3.26 -12.87
CA PHE A 50 -4.93 -2.99 -13.95
C PHE A 50 -5.03 -4.03 -15.07
N ARG A 51 -5.04 -5.33 -14.73
CA ARG A 51 -5.18 -6.41 -15.71
C ARG A 51 -6.49 -6.30 -16.49
N ARG A 52 -7.59 -5.96 -15.82
CA ARG A 52 -8.89 -5.76 -16.48
C ARG A 52 -8.86 -4.55 -17.41
N ALA A 53 -8.29 -3.43 -16.97
CA ALA A 53 -8.24 -2.21 -17.76
C ALA A 53 -7.28 -2.31 -18.96
N ALA A 54 -6.22 -3.10 -18.85
CA ALA A 54 -5.37 -3.46 -19.98
C ALA A 54 -6.18 -4.19 -21.07
N GLY A 55 -7.09 -5.09 -20.67
CA GLY A 55 -8.06 -5.72 -21.59
C GLY A 55 -8.92 -4.68 -22.31
N TRP A 56 -9.55 -3.76 -21.57
CA TRP A 56 -10.36 -2.69 -22.18
C TRP A 56 -9.56 -1.84 -23.18
N LEU A 57 -8.30 -1.54 -22.87
CA LEU A 57 -7.43 -0.78 -23.76
C LEU A 57 -7.10 -1.57 -25.04
N THR A 58 -6.84 -2.87 -24.93
CA THR A 58 -6.60 -3.74 -26.10
C THR A 58 -7.85 -3.90 -26.96
N ASP A 59 -9.01 -4.06 -26.33
CA ASP A 59 -10.30 -4.22 -27.03
C ASP A 59 -10.79 -2.92 -27.68
N THR A 60 -10.29 -1.76 -27.23
CA THR A 60 -10.66 -0.45 -27.80
C THR A 60 -9.90 -0.22 -29.13
N PRO A 61 -10.59 0.05 -30.25
CA PRO A 61 -9.95 0.32 -31.54
C PRO A 61 -8.91 1.44 -31.45
N VAL A 62 -7.82 1.29 -32.20
CA VAL A 62 -6.67 2.22 -32.16
C VAL A 62 -7.08 3.63 -32.61
N GLU A 63 -8.08 3.72 -33.49
CA GLU A 63 -8.65 4.96 -34.01
C GLU A 63 -9.39 5.75 -32.92
N ASN A 64 -9.91 5.07 -31.89
CA ASN A 64 -10.60 5.72 -30.78
C ASN A 64 -9.61 6.17 -29.68
N ILE A 65 -8.70 7.07 -30.06
CA ILE A 65 -7.62 7.58 -29.22
C ILE A 65 -8.16 8.22 -27.92
N ASN A 66 -9.29 8.93 -28.00
CA ASN A 66 -9.88 9.59 -26.84
C ASN A 66 -10.29 8.61 -25.75
N LEU A 67 -10.96 7.50 -26.12
CA LEU A 67 -11.35 6.48 -25.15
C LEU A 67 -10.13 5.75 -24.58
N ARG A 68 -9.13 5.43 -25.42
CA ARG A 68 -7.87 4.82 -24.97
C ARG A 68 -7.15 5.70 -23.94
N ASN A 69 -7.03 6.99 -24.23
CA ASN A 69 -6.43 7.97 -23.33
C ASN A 69 -7.23 8.12 -22.02
N ALA A 70 -8.55 8.13 -22.10
CA ALA A 70 -9.42 8.19 -20.92
C ALA A 70 -9.22 6.97 -20.00
N ILE A 71 -9.17 5.75 -20.56
CA ILE A 71 -8.90 4.52 -19.81
C ILE A 71 -7.54 4.63 -19.10
N CYS A 72 -6.47 5.01 -19.82
CA CYS A 72 -5.14 5.17 -19.25
C CYS A 72 -5.10 6.23 -18.14
N ALA A 73 -5.77 7.37 -18.34
CA ALA A 73 -5.82 8.46 -17.37
C ALA A 73 -6.54 8.05 -16.08
N ILE A 74 -7.68 7.37 -16.19
CA ILE A 74 -8.45 6.87 -15.05
C ILE A 74 -7.62 5.85 -14.28
N VAL A 75 -7.05 4.85 -14.97
CA VAL A 75 -6.23 3.81 -14.33
C VAL A 75 -5.07 4.43 -13.57
N LYS A 76 -4.33 5.34 -14.20
CA LYS A 76 -3.22 6.07 -13.58
C LYS A 76 -3.69 6.80 -12.32
N ALA A 77 -4.73 7.64 -12.44
CA ALA A 77 -5.21 8.47 -11.34
C ALA A 77 -5.66 7.63 -10.15
N THR A 78 -6.43 6.56 -10.40
CA THR A 78 -6.89 5.63 -9.37
C THR A 78 -5.73 4.91 -8.69
N MET A 79 -4.80 4.33 -9.46
CA MET A 79 -3.68 3.58 -8.89
C MET A 79 -2.74 4.47 -8.06
N ILE A 80 -2.35 5.64 -8.59
CA ILE A 80 -1.47 6.57 -7.88
C ILE A 80 -2.17 7.13 -6.63
N GLY A 81 -3.45 7.47 -6.72
CA GLY A 81 -4.22 7.98 -5.58
C GLY A 81 -4.27 7.00 -4.42
N HIS A 82 -4.54 5.72 -4.70
CA HIS A 82 -4.52 4.67 -3.69
C HIS A 82 -3.11 4.38 -3.17
N TRP A 83 -2.11 4.32 -4.05
CA TRP A 83 -0.72 4.09 -3.66
C TRP A 83 -0.21 5.13 -2.67
N ARG A 84 -0.37 6.43 -2.97
CA ARG A 84 0.09 7.53 -2.09
C ARG A 84 -0.55 7.47 -0.72
N ARG A 85 -1.90 7.38 -0.67
CA ARG A 85 -2.63 7.33 0.61
C ARG A 85 -2.20 6.13 1.47
N THR A 86 -2.01 4.99 0.84
CA THR A 86 -1.55 3.76 1.51
C THR A 86 -0.12 3.90 1.99
N GLY A 87 0.75 4.50 1.18
CA GLY A 87 2.15 4.71 1.49
C GLY A 87 2.35 5.48 2.79
N ILE A 88 1.70 6.66 2.89
CA ILE A 88 1.69 7.51 4.09
C ILE A 88 1.23 6.71 5.32
N THR A 89 0.10 6.00 5.17
CA THR A 89 -0.47 5.21 6.27
C THR A 89 0.51 4.16 6.78
N ILE A 90 1.30 3.54 5.90
CA ILE A 90 2.31 2.54 6.28
C ILE A 90 3.55 3.17 6.90
N VAL A 91 4.01 4.32 6.39
CA VAL A 91 5.11 5.11 6.99
C VAL A 91 4.81 5.37 8.46
N ASP A 92 3.61 5.87 8.77
CA ASP A 92 3.16 6.14 10.14
C ASP A 92 3.19 4.90 11.04
N ARG A 93 2.90 3.72 10.49
CA ARG A 93 2.94 2.45 11.23
C ARG A 93 4.36 1.96 11.52
N CYS A 94 5.36 2.49 10.82
CA CYS A 94 6.78 2.24 11.09
C CYS A 94 7.38 3.24 12.10
N GLY A 95 6.61 4.22 12.58
CA GLY A 95 7.06 5.24 13.53
C GLY A 95 8.25 6.04 12.98
N ALA A 96 9.15 6.48 13.86
CA ALA A 96 10.32 7.26 13.47
C ALA A 96 11.21 6.58 12.41
N GLN A 97 11.26 5.24 12.39
CA GLN A 97 12.03 4.52 11.38
C GLN A 97 11.38 4.57 9.99
N GLY A 98 10.08 4.85 9.89
CA GLY A 98 9.41 5.08 8.61
C GLY A 98 9.95 6.28 7.83
N MET A 99 10.50 7.27 8.55
CA MET A 99 11.05 8.53 7.99
C MET A 99 12.47 8.38 7.43
N PHE A 100 13.11 7.23 7.60
CA PHE A 100 14.46 7.04 7.11
C PHE A 100 14.44 6.64 5.63
N ASP A 101 15.12 7.41 4.77
CA ASP A 101 15.16 7.20 3.32
C ASP A 101 15.57 5.77 2.92
N PHE A 102 16.50 5.16 3.66
CA PHE A 102 16.97 3.79 3.38
C PHE A 102 15.87 2.73 3.56
N ASN A 103 14.78 3.03 4.27
CA ASN A 103 13.64 2.13 4.42
C ASN A 103 12.66 2.20 3.25
N MET A 104 12.92 3.07 2.25
CA MET A 104 12.16 3.19 1.00
C MET A 104 10.65 3.47 1.19
N LEU A 105 10.25 3.91 2.39
CA LEU A 105 8.86 4.25 2.70
C LEU A 105 8.63 5.77 2.61
N PHE A 106 9.59 6.59 3.02
CA PHE A 106 9.50 8.04 2.97
C PHE A 106 9.33 8.60 1.54
N PRO A 107 10.01 8.09 0.49
CA PRO A 107 9.78 8.55 -0.89
C PRO A 107 8.38 8.23 -1.45
N MET A 108 7.53 7.54 -0.68
CA MET A 108 6.16 7.18 -1.07
C MET A 108 5.11 8.20 -0.62
N GLU A 109 5.48 9.17 0.24
CA GLU A 109 4.71 10.37 0.59
C GLU A 109 4.58 11.32 -0.63
#